data_AF-A0A972W4U1-F1
#
_entry.id   AF-A0A972W4U1-F1
#
_cell.length_a   1.000
_cell.length_b   1.000
_cell.length_c   1.000
_cell.angle_alpha   90.00
_cell.angle_beta   90.00
_cell.angle_gamma   90.00
#
_symmetry.space_group_name_H-M   'P 1'
#
loop_
_entity.id
_entity.type
_entity.pdbx_description
1 polymer ?
#
loop_
_entity_poly.entity_id
_entity_poly.type
_entity_poly.pdbx_seq_one_letter_code
_entity_poly.pdbx_strand_id
1 'polypeptide(L)'
;MFDKDASVYDGTISKMFHDRAVRRIAMGTILHLIQDSFSLSHVERSVLDSGKSRYCRGPIKRFHAYANQDTEKHAEQDKWPENLPETAPGGNDVCDPVMAGAQLLKYFGQNNNQGADWKTVESFLVDNIFKLTDPEILSNAGQDFLP
;
A
#
# COMPACT_ATOMS: atom_id res chain seq x y z
N MET A 1 1.24 38.34 2.28
CA MET A 1 2.65 38.49 2.70
C MET A 1 2.98 37.31 3.62
N PHE A 2 3.35 36.19 3.02
CA PHE A 2 3.98 35.05 3.70
C PHE A 2 5.07 34.56 2.73
N ASP A 3 6.13 35.35 2.59
CA ASP A 3 7.41 34.83 2.12
C ASP A 3 7.91 33.91 3.23
N LYS A 4 7.68 32.61 3.08
CA LYS A 4 8.40 31.62 3.87
C LYS A 4 9.65 31.26 3.10
N ASP A 5 10.77 31.69 3.66
CA ASP A 5 12.14 31.31 3.34
C ASP A 5 12.27 29.89 2.78
N ALA A 6 12.30 29.79 1.44
CA ALA A 6 12.73 28.60 0.74
C ALA A 6 14.25 28.34 0.89
N SER A 7 14.98 29.28 1.51
CA SER A 7 16.44 29.29 1.62
C SER A 7 17.01 28.37 2.71
N VAL A 8 16.19 27.96 3.70
CA VAL A 8 16.65 27.12 4.83
C VAL A 8 16.54 25.62 4.52
N TYR A 9 15.78 25.23 3.49
CA TYR A 9 15.38 23.83 3.25
C TYR A 9 16.20 23.07 2.20
N ASP A 10 17.07 23.75 1.44
CA ASP A 10 17.51 23.24 0.14
C ASP A 10 18.65 22.19 0.21
N GLY A 11 19.63 22.36 1.11
CA GLY A 11 20.83 21.50 1.12
C GLY A 11 20.75 20.24 1.99
N THR A 12 20.13 20.34 3.16
CA THR A 12 20.17 19.27 4.19
C THR A 12 19.11 18.21 3.94
N ILE A 13 17.88 18.62 3.58
CA ILE A 13 16.79 17.70 3.26
C ILE A 13 17.10 16.92 1.99
N SER A 14 17.67 17.56 0.97
CA SER A 14 18.12 16.88 -0.24
C SER A 14 19.14 15.78 0.08
N LYS A 15 20.14 16.06 0.95
CA LYS A 15 21.09 15.04 1.41
C LYS A 15 20.41 13.90 2.19
N MET A 16 19.39 14.20 3.00
CA MET A 16 18.62 13.17 3.70
C MET A 16 17.90 12.23 2.73
N PHE A 17 17.35 12.72 1.61
CA PHE A 17 16.71 11.84 0.62
C PHE A 17 17.70 10.96 -0.15
N HIS A 18 18.98 11.32 -0.19
CA HIS A 18 20.04 10.48 -0.74
C HIS A 18 20.62 9.50 0.29
N ASP A 19 20.27 9.65 1.57
CA ASP A 19 20.68 8.74 2.62
C ASP A 19 20.03 7.36 2.44
N ARG A 20 20.85 6.31 2.46
CA ARG A 20 20.37 4.94 2.23
C ARG A 20 19.44 4.44 3.33
N ALA A 21 19.62 4.87 4.58
CA ALA A 21 18.74 4.50 5.68
C ALA A 21 17.37 5.17 5.54
N VAL A 22 17.34 6.47 5.21
CA VAL A 22 16.08 7.20 4.94
C VAL A 22 15.31 6.54 3.79
N ARG A 23 15.99 6.22 2.68
CA ARG A 23 15.35 5.53 1.54
C ARG A 23 14.80 4.16 1.91
N ARG A 24 15.52 3.39 2.74
CA ARG A 24 15.06 2.06 3.21
C ARG A 24 13.87 2.15 4.15
N ILE A 25 13.86 3.13 5.06
CA ILE A 25 12.73 3.38 5.96
C ILE A 25 11.50 3.77 5.15
N ALA A 26 11.64 4.73 4.22
CA ALA A 26 10.55 5.13 3.35
C ALA A 26 9.99 3.95 2.52
N MET A 27 10.87 3.11 1.98
CA MET A 27 10.44 1.87 1.30
C MET A 27 9.66 0.94 2.24
N GLY A 28 10.18 0.70 3.45
CA GLY A 28 9.49 -0.12 4.46
C GLY A 28 8.10 0.42 4.81
N THR A 29 7.97 1.75 4.95
CA THR A 29 6.67 2.40 5.20
C THR A 29 5.70 2.17 4.06
N ILE A 30 6.13 2.29 2.80
CA ILE A 30 5.22 2.06 1.66
C ILE A 30 4.84 0.57 1.55
N LEU A 31 5.78 -0.35 1.78
CA LEU A 31 5.48 -1.78 1.81
C LEU A 31 4.45 -2.14 2.88
N HIS A 32 4.53 -1.51 4.05
CA HIS A 32 3.54 -1.66 5.11
C HIS A 32 2.17 -1.12 4.69
N LEU A 33 2.10 0.07 4.09
CA LEU A 33 0.84 0.60 3.55
C LEU A 33 0.22 -0.30 2.48
N ILE A 34 1.05 -0.93 1.64
CA ILE A 34 0.59 -1.95 0.69
C ILE A 34 -0.05 -3.11 1.45
N GLN A 35 0.64 -3.70 2.43
CA GLN A 35 0.11 -4.79 3.24
C GLN A 35 -1.25 -4.44 3.86
N ASP A 36 -1.33 -3.32 4.58
CA ASP A 36 -2.56 -2.87 5.24
C ASP A 36 -3.67 -2.69 4.23
N SER A 37 -3.35 -2.19 3.03
CA SER A 37 -4.36 -2.01 1.99
C SER A 37 -5.01 -3.31 1.52
N PHE A 38 -4.40 -4.47 1.76
CA PHE A 38 -4.96 -5.79 1.43
C PHE A 38 -5.49 -6.55 2.66
N SER A 39 -5.30 -6.01 3.86
CA SER A 39 -5.84 -6.58 5.10
C SER A 39 -7.33 -6.29 5.22
N LEU A 40 -8.11 -7.30 5.63
CA LEU A 40 -9.56 -7.15 5.83
C LEU A 40 -9.87 -6.23 7.02
N SER A 41 -8.99 -6.17 8.03
CA SER A 41 -9.15 -5.28 9.17
C SER A 41 -9.01 -3.81 8.79
N HIS A 42 -8.29 -3.50 7.72
CA HIS A 42 -8.01 -2.13 7.30
C HIS A 42 -8.78 -1.70 6.05
N VAL A 43 -9.20 -2.63 5.19
CA VAL A 43 -9.80 -2.28 3.90
C VAL A 43 -10.86 -3.30 3.46
N GLU A 44 -12.00 -2.79 2.98
CA GLU A 44 -12.94 -3.55 2.16
C GLU A 44 -12.57 -3.39 0.68
N ARG A 45 -12.34 -4.50 -0.03
CA ARG A 45 -12.05 -4.50 -1.48
C ARG A 45 -13.09 -5.26 -2.28
N SER A 46 -13.19 -4.93 -3.57
CA SER A 46 -13.97 -5.71 -4.53
C SER A 46 -13.35 -7.11 -4.72
N VAL A 47 -14.20 -8.12 -4.85
CA VAL A 47 -13.77 -9.48 -5.22
C VAL A 47 -13.58 -9.52 -6.74
N LEU A 48 -12.46 -10.07 -7.19
CA LEU A 48 -12.23 -10.34 -8.62
C LEU A 48 -12.76 -11.73 -8.98
N ASP A 49 -13.16 -11.94 -10.24
CA ASP A 49 -13.78 -13.17 -10.74
C ASP A 49 -13.04 -14.47 -10.37
N SER A 50 -13.80 -15.57 -10.35
CA SER A 50 -13.44 -16.92 -9.88
C SER A 50 -12.22 -17.59 -10.53
N GLY A 51 -11.64 -16.99 -11.57
CA GLY A 51 -10.42 -17.47 -12.22
C GLY A 51 -9.11 -16.95 -11.60
N LYS A 52 -9.17 -15.93 -10.74
CA LYS A 52 -7.98 -15.39 -10.06
C LYS A 52 -7.80 -16.02 -8.68
N SER A 53 -6.56 -16.02 -8.18
CA SER A 53 -6.26 -16.44 -6.81
C SER A 53 -7.22 -15.76 -5.83
N ARG A 54 -7.70 -16.45 -4.78
CA ARG A 54 -8.61 -15.87 -3.77
C ARG A 54 -8.06 -14.61 -3.07
N TYR A 55 -6.76 -14.38 -3.19
CA TYR A 55 -6.03 -13.22 -2.67
C TYR A 55 -5.98 -12.04 -3.62
N CYS A 56 -6.32 -12.28 -4.88
CA CYS A 56 -6.43 -11.27 -5.90
C CYS A 56 -7.67 -10.41 -5.63
N ARG A 57 -7.45 -9.19 -5.15
CA ARG A 57 -8.50 -8.23 -4.82
C ARG A 57 -8.53 -7.10 -5.83
N GLY A 58 -9.73 -6.59 -6.06
CA GLY A 58 -9.98 -5.46 -6.94
C GLY A 58 -9.79 -4.11 -6.24
N PRO A 59 -10.39 -3.05 -6.80
CA PRO A 59 -10.39 -1.73 -6.20
C PRO A 59 -10.95 -1.72 -4.78
N ILE A 60 -10.44 -0.77 -3.99
CA ILE A 60 -10.88 -0.48 -2.64
C ILE A 60 -12.29 0.08 -2.68
N LYS A 61 -13.19 -0.56 -1.93
CA LYS A 61 -14.53 -0.05 -1.68
C LYS A 61 -14.54 0.93 -0.53
N ARG A 62 -13.77 0.65 0.52
CA ARG A 62 -13.74 1.47 1.74
C ARG A 62 -12.48 1.21 2.57
N PHE A 63 -11.94 2.25 3.20
CA PHE A 63 -10.96 2.12 4.28
C PHE A 63 -11.64 1.97 5.64
N HIS A 64 -11.08 1.13 6.50
CA HIS A 64 -11.54 0.93 7.86
C HIS A 64 -10.70 1.73 8.87
N ALA A 65 -11.36 2.27 9.89
CA ALA A 65 -10.77 3.01 10.99
C ALA A 65 -10.84 2.17 12.26
N TYR A 66 -9.68 2.00 12.90
CA TYR A 66 -9.51 1.14 14.07
C TYR A 66 -10.32 1.56 15.30
N ALA A 67 -10.63 2.86 15.44
CA ALA A 67 -11.14 3.44 16.68
C ALA A 67 -12.40 2.78 17.29
N ASN A 68 -13.19 2.07 16.48
CA ASN A 68 -14.40 1.36 16.92
C ASN A 68 -14.40 -0.13 16.52
N GLN A 69 -13.23 -0.71 16.27
CA GLN A 69 -13.10 -2.13 15.94
C GLN A 69 -12.95 -3.00 17.18
N ASP A 70 -13.47 -4.22 17.09
CA ASP A 70 -13.12 -5.33 17.95
C ASP A 70 -11.63 -5.65 17.80
N THR A 71 -10.89 -5.55 18.90
CA THR A 71 -9.43 -5.68 18.90
C THR A 71 -8.97 -7.09 18.58
N GLU A 72 -9.74 -8.12 18.94
CA GLU A 72 -9.39 -9.52 18.68
C GLU A 72 -9.58 -9.85 17.21
N LYS A 73 -10.74 -9.49 16.63
CA LYS A 73 -11.02 -9.68 15.20
C LYS A 73 -10.02 -8.91 14.33
N HIS A 74 -9.68 -7.69 14.74
CA HIS A 74 -8.64 -6.89 14.08
C HIS A 74 -7.29 -7.63 14.07
N ALA A 75 -6.81 -8.05 15.24
CA ALA A 75 -5.51 -8.71 15.37
C ALA A 75 -5.44 -10.07 14.68
N GLU A 76 -6.56 -10.77 14.52
CA GLU A 76 -6.62 -12.00 13.73
C GLU A 76 -6.42 -11.73 12.23
N GLN A 77 -7.08 -10.70 11.70
CA GLN A 77 -7.05 -10.37 10.27
C GLN A 77 -5.82 -9.57 9.84
N ASP A 78 -5.07 -9.01 10.79
CA ASP A 78 -3.81 -8.30 10.54
C ASP A 78 -2.58 -9.24 10.45
N LYS A 79 -2.80 -10.55 10.57
CA LYS A 79 -1.77 -11.58 10.40
C LYS A 79 -1.60 -11.95 8.93
N TRP A 80 -0.53 -12.71 8.66
CA TRP A 80 -0.39 -13.38 7.37
C TRP A 80 -1.65 -14.24 7.11
N PRO A 81 -2.32 -14.07 5.95
CA PRO A 81 -3.51 -14.86 5.67
C PRO A 81 -3.14 -16.35 5.61
N GLU A 82 -3.84 -17.21 6.37
CA GLU A 82 -3.48 -18.62 6.60
C GLU A 82 -3.27 -19.47 5.34
N ASN A 83 -3.61 -18.97 4.17
CA ASN A 83 -3.38 -19.70 2.93
C ASN A 83 -2.92 -18.82 1.75
N LEU A 84 -2.40 -17.62 2.02
CA LEU A 84 -1.68 -16.84 1.01
C LEU A 84 -0.39 -17.62 0.72
N PRO A 85 -0.15 -18.09 -0.52
CA PRO A 85 1.07 -18.80 -0.82
C PRO A 85 2.27 -17.88 -0.52
N GLU A 86 3.30 -18.42 0.14
CA GLU A 86 4.55 -17.70 0.41
C GLU A 86 5.23 -17.24 -0.88
N THR A 87 4.89 -17.87 -2.00
CA THR A 87 5.35 -17.51 -3.33
C THR A 87 4.22 -16.90 -4.15
N ALA A 88 4.52 -15.77 -4.77
CA ALA A 88 3.61 -15.19 -5.74
C ALA A 88 3.33 -16.19 -6.88
N PRO A 89 2.09 -16.31 -7.36
CA PRO A 89 1.73 -17.28 -8.42
C PRO A 89 2.42 -17.04 -9.78
N GLY A 90 3.27 -16.02 -9.92
CA GLY A 90 3.85 -15.63 -11.20
C GLY A 90 2.81 -14.95 -12.11
N GLY A 91 3.27 -14.04 -12.96
CA GLY A 91 2.40 -13.25 -13.85
C GLY A 91 2.62 -11.75 -13.70
N ASN A 92 1.88 -10.96 -14.48
CA ASN A 92 1.96 -9.49 -14.49
C ASN A 92 0.80 -8.83 -13.73
N ASP A 93 -0.16 -9.61 -13.24
CA ASP A 93 -1.31 -9.11 -12.50
C ASP A 93 -0.88 -8.71 -11.08
N VAL A 94 -1.06 -7.44 -10.74
CA VAL A 94 -0.82 -6.92 -9.40
C VAL A 94 -2.14 -6.76 -8.68
N CYS A 95 -2.55 -7.79 -7.96
CA CYS A 95 -3.81 -7.80 -7.22
C CYS A 95 -3.69 -8.43 -5.83
N ASP A 96 -2.49 -8.82 -5.41
CA ASP A 96 -2.19 -9.33 -4.08
C ASP A 96 -1.01 -8.54 -3.48
N PRO A 97 -0.87 -8.49 -2.14
CA PRO A 97 0.14 -7.65 -1.49
C PRO A 97 1.58 -8.08 -1.80
N VAL A 98 1.83 -9.36 -2.09
CA VAL A 98 3.17 -9.89 -2.40
C VAL A 98 3.60 -9.40 -3.78
N MET A 99 2.74 -9.52 -4.79
CA MET A 99 3.00 -9.01 -6.13
C MET A 99 3.12 -7.49 -6.15
N ALA A 100 2.29 -6.79 -5.37
CA ALA A 100 2.36 -5.34 -5.22
C ALA A 100 3.71 -4.90 -4.63
N GLY A 101 4.14 -5.53 -3.53
CA GLY A 101 5.43 -5.28 -2.90
C GLY A 101 6.61 -5.61 -3.83
N ALA A 102 6.56 -6.75 -4.52
CA ALA A 102 7.60 -7.15 -5.47
C ALA A 102 7.75 -6.15 -6.63
N GLN A 103 6.63 -5.67 -7.18
CA GLN A 103 6.64 -4.66 -8.24
C GLN A 103 7.19 -3.31 -7.73
N LEU A 104 6.90 -2.91 -6.50
CA LEU A 104 7.48 -1.71 -5.90
C LEU A 104 9.00 -1.85 -5.69
N LEU A 105 9.47 -3.01 -5.20
CA LEU A 105 10.91 -3.30 -5.06
C LEU A 105 11.61 -3.28 -6.43
N LYS A 106 10.94 -3.79 -7.47
CA LYS A 106 11.45 -3.69 -8.85
C LYS A 106 11.58 -2.23 -9.29
N TYR A 107 10.58 -1.38 -9.04
CA TYR A 107 10.71 0.06 -9.32
C TYR A 107 11.84 0.70 -8.53
N PHE A 108 12.03 0.33 -7.26
CA PHE A 108 13.12 0.88 -6.45
C PHE A 108 14.52 0.50 -6.97
N GLY A 109 14.69 -0.71 -7.48
CA GLY A 109 15.96 -1.20 -8.02
C GLY A 109 16.31 -0.71 -9.44
N GLN A 110 15.38 -0.06 -10.15
CA GLN A 110 15.61 0.44 -11.51
C GLN A 110 16.67 1.56 -11.55
N ASN A 111 17.15 1.84 -12.78
CA ASN A 111 18.06 2.94 -13.07
C ASN A 111 19.34 2.92 -12.20
N ASN A 112 19.98 1.75 -12.06
CA ASN A 112 21.13 1.53 -11.18
C ASN A 112 20.83 1.88 -9.71
N ASN A 113 19.71 1.39 -9.17
CA ASN A 113 19.22 1.68 -7.80
C ASN A 113 18.89 3.16 -7.55
N GLN A 114 18.65 3.94 -8.59
CA GLN A 114 18.10 5.31 -8.46
C GLN A 114 16.58 5.31 -8.34
N GLY A 115 15.93 4.21 -8.73
CA GLY A 115 14.48 4.10 -8.73
C GLY A 115 13.87 4.47 -10.09
N ALA A 116 12.64 4.03 -10.31
CA ALA A 116 11.80 4.43 -11.43
C ALA A 116 11.41 5.91 -11.35
N ASP A 117 10.93 6.47 -12.46
CA ASP A 117 10.32 7.80 -12.45
C ASP A 117 9.10 7.85 -11.53
N TRP A 118 8.94 8.95 -10.78
CA TRP A 118 7.87 9.06 -9.79
C TRP A 118 6.48 8.90 -10.42
N LYS A 119 6.21 9.47 -11.60
CA LYS A 119 4.88 9.35 -12.23
C LYS A 119 4.54 7.91 -12.56
N THR A 120 5.54 7.08 -12.86
CA THR A 120 5.35 5.64 -13.10
C THR A 120 4.97 4.92 -11.80
N VAL A 121 5.66 5.23 -10.69
CA VAL A 121 5.37 4.65 -9.37
C VAL A 121 4.01 5.13 -8.86
N GLU A 122 3.72 6.41 -8.97
CA GLU A 122 2.45 7.02 -8.58
C GLU A 122 1.27 6.41 -9.33
N SER A 123 1.34 6.34 -10.67
CA SER A 123 0.28 5.70 -11.48
C SER A 123 0.09 4.25 -11.07
N PHE A 124 1.19 3.51 -10.83
CA PHE A 124 1.08 2.15 -10.32
C PHE A 124 0.33 2.08 -8.98
N LEU A 125 0.71 2.91 -8.01
CA LEU A 125 0.09 2.95 -6.68
C LEU A 125 -1.39 3.35 -6.77
N VAL A 126 -1.72 4.42 -7.50
CA VAL A 126 -3.08 4.95 -7.59
C VAL A 126 -4.00 4.04 -8.40
N ASP A 127 -3.53 3.49 -9.52
CA ASP A 127 -4.39 2.75 -10.45
C ASP A 127 -4.55 1.27 -10.09
N ASN A 128 -3.60 0.69 -9.35
CA ASN A 128 -3.58 -0.74 -9.06
C ASN A 128 -3.76 -1.03 -7.57
N ILE A 129 -3.10 -0.26 -6.70
CA ILE A 129 -3.06 -0.57 -5.26
C ILE A 129 -4.16 0.18 -4.51
N PHE A 130 -4.17 1.50 -4.57
CA PHE A 130 -5.03 2.38 -3.80
C PHE A 130 -6.26 2.89 -4.57
N LYS A 131 -6.56 2.26 -5.70
CA LYS A 131 -7.72 2.64 -6.53
C LYS A 131 -9.00 2.49 -5.73
N LEU A 132 -9.71 3.60 -5.52
CA LEU A 132 -11.03 3.61 -4.92
C LEU A 132 -12.11 3.34 -5.98
N THR A 133 -13.16 2.62 -5.61
CA THR A 133 -14.38 2.52 -6.43
C THR A 133 -15.14 3.85 -6.46
N ASP A 134 -15.06 4.60 -5.37
CA ASP A 134 -15.66 5.92 -5.19
C ASP A 134 -14.68 6.80 -4.39
N PRO A 135 -14.13 7.89 -4.95
CA PRO A 135 -13.18 8.76 -4.26
C PRO A 135 -13.79 9.56 -3.11
N GLU A 136 -15.13 9.65 -3.01
CA GLU A 136 -15.83 10.38 -1.95
C GLU A 136 -16.22 9.47 -0.78
N ILE A 137 -15.91 8.17 -0.84
CA ILE A 137 -16.30 7.22 0.19
C ILE A 137 -15.64 7.51 1.53
N LEU A 138 -16.44 7.63 2.59
CA LEU A 138 -15.94 7.82 3.95
C LEU A 138 -15.50 6.49 4.57
N SER A 139 -14.47 6.57 5.42
CA SER A 139 -14.03 5.44 6.26
C SER A 139 -15.05 5.10 7.35
N ASN A 140 -15.12 3.84 7.75
CA ASN A 140 -15.91 3.38 8.91
C ASN A 140 -15.16 2.28 9.67
N ALA A 141 -15.77 1.60 10.64
CA ALA A 141 -15.08 0.53 11.37
C ALA A 141 -14.98 -0.81 10.61
N GLY A 142 -15.69 -0.99 9.49
CA GLY A 142 -15.90 -2.31 8.87
C GLY A 142 -16.93 -3.13 9.63
N GLN A 143 -17.99 -3.58 8.95
CA GLN A 143 -19.14 -4.23 9.60
C GLN A 143 -18.75 -5.52 10.36
N ASP A 144 -17.81 -6.29 9.81
CA ASP A 144 -17.33 -7.55 10.40
C ASP A 144 -16.42 -7.34 11.61
N PHE A 145 -15.99 -6.10 11.86
CA PHE A 145 -15.08 -5.72 12.94
C PHE A 145 -15.78 -4.93 14.04
N LEU A 146 -17.11 -4.81 14.02
CA LEU A 146 -17.84 -4.25 15.16
C LEU A 146 -17.87 -5.26 16.33
N PRO A 147 -17.97 -4.79 17.59
CA PRO A 147 -18.15 -5.64 18.76
C PRO A 147 -19.36 -6.57 18.65
#